data_AF-A0A8T5T7R5-F1
#
_entry.id   AF-A0A8T5T7R5-F1
#
_cell.length_a   1.000
_cell.length_b   1.000
_cell.length_c   1.000
_cell.angle_alpha   90.00
_cell.angle_beta   90.00
_cell.angle_gamma   90.00
#
_symmetry.space_group_name_H-M   'P 1'
#
loop_
_entity.id
_entity.type
_entity.pdbx_description
1 polymer ?
#
loop_
_entity_poly.entity_id
_entity_poly.type
_entity_poly.pdbx_seq_one_letter_code
_entity_poly.pdbx_strand_id
1 'polypeptide(L)'
;MSENIHELFAPPVGLKLVNVIDGMKLYSSAKLMKNFLLAFEKSSRGSDKVKIIKALMSKGFIVPCFKSKGVFPFLKYKIFGDQQSKAILGMYHLETKKVYILIDNSSTIFGTSSNDELVSTTLHESMHLAAGRNMKGFLKVMMPTLRTFYSEAFTQIFSLKSVPKIDKIIYHLALYESSKNLNVNKQLTNYYHLLYDTFNSLTNLDDTQFRLKLQNYIVSMKIFFVSFSTFVRSYRKWQSIFIELNHAYEKTFGKRNIYTSPFQELVSVSEVACVMAEMKSKDQRVKSILKILK
;
A
#
# COMPACT_ATOMS: atom_id res chain seq x y z
N MET A 1 -13.57 -23.38 -0.92
CA MET A 1 -14.53 -22.60 -1.74
C MET A 1 -14.63 -21.22 -1.10
N SER A 2 -14.33 -20.15 -1.83
CA SER A 2 -14.48 -18.78 -1.31
C SER A 2 -15.96 -18.39 -1.37
N GLU A 3 -16.56 -18.06 -0.23
CA GLU A 3 -17.91 -17.51 -0.21
C GLU A 3 -17.95 -16.15 -0.92
N ASN A 4 -18.91 -15.98 -1.83
CA ASN A 4 -19.13 -14.77 -2.60
C ASN A 4 -19.84 -13.69 -1.76
N ILE A 5 -19.55 -12.41 -2.03
CA ILE A 5 -20.02 -11.22 -1.28
C ILE A 5 -21.51 -10.88 -1.56
N HIS A 6 -22.40 -11.86 -1.70
CA HIS A 6 -23.83 -11.59 -1.97
C HIS A 6 -24.49 -10.69 -0.89
N GLU A 7 -23.94 -10.68 0.31
CA GLU A 7 -24.46 -9.92 1.45
C GLU A 7 -24.16 -8.41 1.38
N LEU A 8 -23.06 -7.95 0.76
CA LEU A 8 -22.74 -6.50 0.69
C LEU A 8 -23.45 -5.77 -0.45
N PHE A 9 -23.89 -6.48 -1.48
CA PHE A 9 -24.57 -5.92 -2.66
C PHE A 9 -26.09 -5.77 -2.49
N ALA A 10 -26.58 -5.79 -1.25
CA ALA A 10 -28.00 -5.54 -0.96
C ALA A 10 -28.42 -4.11 -1.36
N PRO A 11 -29.72 -3.87 -1.63
CA PRO A 11 -30.23 -2.53 -1.94
C PRO A 11 -29.79 -1.53 -0.86
N PRO A 12 -29.29 -0.35 -1.25
CA PRO A 12 -28.76 0.65 -0.32
C PRO A 12 -29.91 1.33 0.46
N VAL A 13 -30.46 0.66 1.46
CA VAL A 13 -31.49 1.21 2.34
C VAL A 13 -30.82 1.92 3.53
N GLY A 14 -31.31 3.12 3.87
CA GLY A 14 -30.86 3.87 5.04
C GLY A 14 -29.44 4.43 4.93
N LEU A 15 -29.01 4.80 3.73
CA LEU A 15 -27.72 5.45 3.50
C LEU A 15 -27.63 6.80 4.22
N LYS A 16 -26.50 7.05 4.86
CA LYS A 16 -26.12 8.33 5.43
C LYS A 16 -24.81 8.80 4.82
N LEU A 17 -24.70 10.09 4.53
CA LEU A 17 -23.45 10.71 4.12
C LEU A 17 -22.45 10.57 5.27
N VAL A 18 -21.32 9.92 5.03
CA VAL A 18 -20.26 9.72 6.03
C VAL A 18 -19.06 10.63 5.83
N ASN A 19 -18.78 11.04 4.57
CA ASN A 19 -17.76 12.05 4.30
C ASN A 19 -17.88 12.63 2.88
N VAL A 20 -17.15 13.73 2.64
CA VAL A 20 -16.82 14.25 1.31
C VAL A 20 -15.30 14.27 1.15
N ILE A 21 -14.76 13.52 0.18
CA ILE A 21 -13.31 13.47 -0.10
C ILE A 21 -13.10 13.94 -1.53
N ASP A 22 -12.30 14.99 -1.72
CA ASP A 22 -12.02 15.56 -3.04
C ASP A 22 -13.30 15.84 -3.86
N GLY A 23 -14.34 16.36 -3.20
CA GLY A 23 -15.66 16.62 -3.77
C GLY A 23 -16.57 15.37 -3.90
N MET A 24 -16.07 14.17 -3.58
CA MET A 24 -16.83 12.93 -3.66
C MET A 24 -17.62 12.64 -2.39
N LYS A 25 -18.94 12.53 -2.50
CA LYS A 25 -19.80 12.10 -1.41
C LYS A 25 -19.71 10.58 -1.20
N LEU A 26 -19.38 10.18 0.02
CA LEU A 26 -19.32 8.78 0.46
C LEU A 26 -20.48 8.47 1.39
N TYR A 27 -21.15 7.34 1.16
CA TYR A 27 -22.34 6.95 1.92
C TYR A 27 -22.16 5.58 2.59
N SER A 28 -22.66 5.43 3.80
CA SER A 28 -22.64 4.16 4.54
C SER A 28 -23.97 3.90 5.23
N SER A 29 -24.15 2.68 5.77
CA SER A 29 -25.32 2.30 6.56
C SER A 29 -24.97 1.24 7.61
N ALA A 30 -25.81 1.10 8.65
CA ALA A 30 -25.61 0.08 9.68
C ALA A 30 -25.63 -1.35 9.09
N LYS A 31 -26.47 -1.58 8.06
CA LYS A 31 -26.52 -2.86 7.33
C LYS A 31 -25.20 -3.13 6.61
N LEU A 32 -24.63 -2.13 5.93
CA LEU A 32 -23.34 -2.25 5.27
C LEU A 32 -22.22 -2.59 6.26
N MET A 33 -22.17 -1.90 7.40
CA MET A 33 -21.18 -2.18 8.44
C MET A 33 -21.30 -3.60 9.01
N LYS A 34 -22.53 -4.10 9.24
CA LYS A 34 -22.77 -5.46 9.70
C LYS A 34 -22.29 -6.49 8.68
N ASN A 35 -22.64 -6.31 7.42
CA ASN A 35 -22.27 -7.25 6.34
C ASN A 35 -20.76 -7.22 6.08
N PHE A 36 -20.11 -6.08 6.29
CA PHE A 36 -18.66 -5.96 6.17
C PHE A 36 -17.93 -6.80 7.24
N LEU A 37 -18.43 -6.78 8.48
CA LEU A 37 -17.90 -7.63 9.55
C LEU A 37 -18.16 -9.12 9.28
N LEU A 38 -19.33 -9.45 8.75
CA LEU A 38 -19.68 -10.82 8.37
C LEU A 38 -18.76 -11.37 7.27
N ALA A 39 -18.39 -10.54 6.28
CA ALA A 39 -17.38 -10.89 5.28
C ALA A 39 -16.00 -11.18 5.91
N PHE A 40 -15.62 -10.44 6.96
CA PHE A 40 -14.41 -10.72 7.73
C PHE A 40 -14.50 -12.04 8.52
N GLU A 41 -15.65 -12.33 9.13
CA GLU A 41 -15.90 -13.57 9.89
C GLU A 41 -15.83 -14.80 8.98
N LYS A 42 -16.40 -14.70 7.79
CA LYS A 42 -16.46 -15.77 6.78
C LYS A 42 -15.21 -15.89 5.91
N SER A 43 -14.27 -14.95 6.02
CA SER A 43 -13.03 -14.95 5.25
C SER A 43 -11.96 -15.85 5.88
N SER A 44 -11.23 -16.57 5.02
CA SER A 44 -10.07 -17.38 5.42
C SER A 44 -8.89 -16.53 5.93
N ARG A 45 -8.89 -15.22 5.62
CA ARG A 45 -7.82 -14.25 5.87
C ARG A 45 -8.10 -13.32 7.06
N GLY A 46 -9.38 -13.14 7.39
CA GLY A 46 -9.86 -12.08 8.30
C GLY A 46 -10.45 -12.57 9.62
N SER A 47 -10.84 -13.84 9.73
CA SER A 47 -11.65 -14.33 10.85
C SER A 47 -11.02 -14.10 12.23
N ASP A 48 -9.70 -14.24 12.37
CA ASP A 48 -8.98 -14.01 13.62
C ASP A 48 -8.75 -12.52 13.98
N LYS A 49 -9.17 -11.61 13.10
CA LYS A 49 -8.99 -10.15 13.20
C LYS A 49 -10.31 -9.40 13.36
N VAL A 50 -11.46 -10.07 13.26
CA VAL A 50 -12.82 -9.49 13.34
C VAL A 50 -12.96 -8.54 14.54
N LYS A 51 -12.55 -8.98 15.73
CA LYS A 51 -12.63 -8.15 16.95
C LYS A 51 -11.84 -6.84 16.84
N ILE A 52 -10.69 -6.85 16.16
CA ILE A 52 -9.87 -5.65 15.95
C ILE A 52 -10.55 -4.75 14.92
N ILE A 53 -10.98 -5.32 13.79
CA ILE A 53 -11.65 -4.57 12.71
C ILE A 53 -12.94 -3.91 13.21
N LYS A 54 -13.75 -4.63 13.99
CA LYS A 54 -14.94 -4.07 14.64
C LYS A 54 -14.60 -2.85 15.50
N ALA A 55 -13.55 -2.92 16.31
CA ALA A 55 -13.12 -1.78 17.12
C ALA A 55 -12.65 -0.59 16.25
N LEU A 56 -11.93 -0.84 15.16
CA LEU A 56 -11.49 0.21 14.23
C LEU A 56 -12.68 0.86 13.49
N MET A 57 -13.68 0.08 13.12
CA MET A 57 -14.93 0.59 12.53
C MET A 57 -15.72 1.43 13.53
N SER A 58 -15.85 0.97 14.79
CA SER A 58 -16.53 1.73 15.84
C SER A 58 -15.84 3.07 16.15
N LYS A 59 -14.50 3.15 16.00
CA LYS A 59 -13.74 4.41 16.10
C LYS A 59 -13.79 5.28 14.83
N GLY A 60 -14.45 4.81 13.77
CA GLY A 60 -14.52 5.50 12.49
C GLY A 60 -13.20 5.53 11.71
N PHE A 61 -12.25 4.66 12.04
CA PHE A 61 -10.98 4.55 11.31
C PHE A 61 -11.09 3.73 10.03
N ILE A 62 -12.00 2.76 9.99
CA ILE A 62 -12.35 2.00 8.79
C ILE A 62 -13.82 2.26 8.48
N VAL A 63 -14.11 2.76 7.28
CA VAL A 63 -15.45 3.15 6.86
C VAL A 63 -15.79 2.44 5.55
N PRO A 64 -16.52 1.31 5.59
CA PRO A 64 -17.09 0.74 4.38
C PRO A 64 -18.16 1.69 3.84
N CYS A 65 -18.11 1.99 2.55
CA CYS A 65 -19.02 2.94 1.93
C CYS A 65 -19.32 2.56 0.47
N PHE A 66 -20.49 2.98 -0.01
CA PHE A 66 -20.83 2.86 -1.41
C PHE A 66 -20.22 3.99 -2.21
N LYS A 67 -19.82 3.63 -3.43
CA LYS A 67 -19.34 4.54 -4.47
C LYS A 67 -20.50 5.36 -5.06
N SER A 68 -20.26 6.65 -5.35
CA SER A 68 -21.08 7.46 -6.26
C SER A 68 -20.59 7.31 -7.71
N LYS A 69 -21.45 7.44 -8.73
CA LYS A 69 -21.03 7.34 -10.15
C LYS A 69 -19.92 8.37 -10.46
N GLY A 70 -18.79 7.95 -11.06
CA GLY A 70 -17.72 8.86 -11.55
C GLY A 70 -16.29 8.69 -10.97
N VAL A 71 -16.04 7.74 -10.06
CA VAL A 71 -14.81 7.59 -9.24
C VAL A 71 -13.46 7.37 -9.99
N PHE A 72 -13.45 7.17 -11.32
CA PHE A 72 -12.52 6.20 -11.89
C PHE A 72 -11.20 6.62 -12.57
N PRO A 73 -10.85 7.88 -12.89
CA PRO A 73 -9.54 8.10 -13.51
C PRO A 73 -8.36 8.01 -12.53
N PHE A 74 -8.50 8.45 -11.27
CA PHE A 74 -7.31 8.65 -10.41
C PHE A 74 -6.88 7.41 -9.59
N LEU A 75 -7.82 6.68 -9.00
CA LEU A 75 -7.55 5.49 -8.16
C LEU A 75 -7.22 4.24 -8.98
N LYS A 76 -7.79 4.09 -10.20
CA LYS A 76 -7.55 2.93 -11.09
C LYS A 76 -6.06 2.80 -11.44
N TYR A 77 -5.42 3.90 -11.83
CA TYR A 77 -4.01 3.88 -12.20
C TYR A 77 -3.07 3.79 -10.99
N LYS A 78 -3.47 4.33 -9.83
CA LYS A 78 -2.62 4.34 -8.63
C LYS A 78 -2.32 2.94 -8.10
N ILE A 79 -3.21 1.97 -8.34
CA ILE A 79 -3.14 0.65 -7.71
C ILE A 79 -2.99 -0.51 -8.72
N PHE A 80 -3.57 -0.46 -9.93
CA PHE A 80 -3.79 -1.71 -10.70
C PHE A 80 -3.24 -1.81 -12.11
N GLY A 81 -2.63 -0.75 -12.68
CA GLY A 81 -2.39 -0.78 -14.12
C GLY A 81 -3.70 -1.03 -14.89
N ASP A 82 -3.66 -1.29 -16.19
CA ASP A 82 -4.87 -1.24 -17.02
C ASP A 82 -5.76 -2.50 -16.96
N GLN A 83 -5.99 -3.09 -15.78
CA GLN A 83 -6.83 -4.27 -15.63
C GLN A 83 -8.16 -3.99 -14.89
N GLN A 84 -9.22 -4.57 -15.46
CA GLN A 84 -10.61 -4.79 -15.04
C GLN A 84 -11.16 -4.03 -13.81
N SER A 85 -12.38 -3.50 -13.95
CA SER A 85 -13.14 -2.86 -12.86
C SER A 85 -13.31 -3.79 -11.66
N LYS A 86 -12.52 -3.60 -10.61
CA LYS A 86 -12.73 -4.29 -9.32
C LYS A 86 -13.98 -3.76 -8.64
N ALA A 87 -14.81 -4.65 -8.10
CA ALA A 87 -16.01 -4.27 -7.35
C ALA A 87 -15.70 -3.72 -5.95
N ILE A 88 -14.46 -3.87 -5.48
CA ILE A 88 -13.97 -3.34 -4.21
C ILE A 88 -12.70 -2.53 -4.45
N LEU A 89 -12.67 -1.32 -3.91
CA LEU A 89 -11.48 -0.47 -3.87
C LEU A 89 -11.23 0.00 -2.43
N GLY A 90 -9.95 0.14 -2.08
CA GLY A 90 -9.51 0.70 -0.81
C GLY A 90 -8.86 2.07 -1.03
N MET A 91 -8.98 2.95 -0.03
CA MET A 91 -8.06 4.07 0.09
C MET A 91 -7.85 4.46 1.55
N TYR A 92 -6.59 4.54 1.94
CA TYR A 92 -6.15 5.32 3.09
C TYR A 92 -6.06 6.81 2.71
N HIS A 93 -6.84 7.64 3.39
CA HIS A 93 -6.83 9.08 3.19
C HIS A 93 -5.93 9.75 4.23
N LEU A 94 -4.85 10.39 3.74
CA LEU A 94 -3.77 10.93 4.58
C LEU A 94 -4.26 12.03 5.53
N GLU A 95 -5.18 12.90 5.11
CA GLU A 95 -5.62 14.02 5.95
C GLU A 95 -6.57 13.57 7.05
N THR A 96 -7.56 12.76 6.71
CA THR A 96 -8.55 12.29 7.68
C THR A 96 -8.03 11.14 8.53
N LYS A 97 -6.88 10.54 8.15
CA LYS A 97 -6.29 9.35 8.79
C LYS A 97 -7.32 8.22 8.93
N LYS A 98 -8.05 7.96 7.85
CA LYS A 98 -9.14 6.96 7.76
C LYS A 98 -8.95 6.10 6.52
N VAL A 99 -9.42 4.87 6.60
CA VAL A 99 -9.53 3.93 5.49
C VAL A 99 -10.98 3.92 5.01
N TYR A 100 -11.17 4.13 3.71
CA TYR A 100 -12.46 3.98 3.05
C TYR A 100 -12.41 2.76 2.17
N ILE A 101 -13.35 1.83 2.39
CA ILE A 101 -13.52 0.66 1.53
C ILE A 101 -14.74 0.92 0.66
N LEU A 102 -14.48 1.25 -0.60
CA LEU A 102 -15.48 1.56 -1.61
C LEU A 102 -16.01 0.26 -2.20
N ILE A 103 -17.32 0.05 -2.10
CA ILE A 103 -18.01 -1.10 -2.68
C ILE A 103 -18.86 -0.60 -3.86
N ASP A 104 -18.62 -1.19 -5.03
CA ASP A 104 -19.35 -0.87 -6.25
C ASP A 104 -20.60 -1.75 -6.40
N ASN A 105 -21.76 -1.17 -6.11
CA ASN A 105 -23.05 -1.83 -6.34
C ASN A 105 -23.56 -1.70 -7.79
N SER A 106 -22.89 -0.91 -8.65
CA SER A 106 -23.30 -0.70 -10.04
C SER A 106 -22.77 -1.77 -10.98
N SER A 107 -21.68 -2.44 -10.60
CA SER A 107 -21.06 -3.46 -11.45
C SER A 107 -21.80 -4.78 -11.46
N THR A 108 -22.74 -5.05 -10.53
CA THR A 108 -23.48 -6.33 -10.56
C THR A 108 -24.61 -6.49 -9.55
N ILE A 109 -25.78 -6.92 -10.07
CA ILE A 109 -26.78 -7.73 -9.34
C ILE A 109 -26.30 -9.22 -9.25
N PHE A 110 -25.24 -9.60 -10.00
CA PHE A 110 -24.73 -10.97 -10.16
C PHE A 110 -23.20 -11.15 -9.98
N GLY A 111 -22.51 -10.31 -9.23
CA GLY A 111 -21.05 -10.18 -9.30
C GLY A 111 -20.38 -10.68 -8.06
N THR A 112 -19.45 -11.57 -8.33
CA THR A 112 -18.78 -12.41 -7.35
C THR A 112 -17.44 -11.79 -7.01
N SER A 113 -17.42 -10.70 -6.24
CA SER A 113 -16.23 -10.42 -5.42
C SER A 113 -16.22 -11.37 -4.23
N SER A 114 -15.05 -11.89 -3.89
CA SER A 114 -14.90 -12.85 -2.77
C SER A 114 -14.68 -12.12 -1.45
N ASN A 115 -15.15 -12.69 -0.33
CA ASN A 115 -14.89 -12.14 1.02
C ASN A 115 -13.40 -11.89 1.25
N ASP A 116 -12.56 -12.77 0.70
CA ASP A 116 -11.10 -12.68 0.80
C ASP A 116 -10.51 -11.47 0.06
N GLU A 117 -11.10 -11.01 -1.04
CA GLU A 117 -10.68 -9.79 -1.75
C GLU A 117 -10.96 -8.53 -0.92
N LEU A 118 -12.15 -8.45 -0.32
CA LEU A 118 -12.52 -7.35 0.57
C LEU A 118 -11.60 -7.28 1.80
N VAL A 119 -11.37 -8.43 2.42
CA VAL A 119 -10.49 -8.54 3.57
C VAL A 119 -9.06 -8.20 3.18
N SER A 120 -8.57 -8.70 2.04
CA SER A 120 -7.23 -8.37 1.52
C SER A 120 -7.06 -6.87 1.37
N THR A 121 -7.99 -6.22 0.66
CA THR A 121 -7.98 -4.77 0.42
C THR A 121 -8.03 -3.99 1.74
N THR A 122 -8.87 -4.42 2.67
CA THR A 122 -8.98 -3.76 3.98
C THR A 122 -7.70 -3.90 4.81
N LEU A 123 -7.07 -5.08 4.79
CA LEU A 123 -5.80 -5.30 5.49
C LEU A 123 -4.66 -4.50 4.87
N HIS A 124 -4.59 -4.43 3.54
CA HIS A 124 -3.67 -3.58 2.79
C HIS A 124 -3.77 -2.13 3.28
N GLU A 125 -4.95 -1.51 3.18
CA GLU A 125 -5.15 -0.12 3.60
C GLU A 125 -4.94 0.10 5.11
N SER A 126 -5.16 -0.94 5.93
CA SER A 126 -4.90 -0.87 7.37
C SER A 126 -3.40 -0.78 7.69
N MET A 127 -2.51 -1.27 6.82
CA MET A 127 -1.06 -1.12 7.00
C MET A 127 -0.65 0.34 6.77
N HIS A 128 -1.16 0.98 5.71
CA HIS A 128 -1.00 2.43 5.50
C HIS A 128 -1.56 3.25 6.66
N LEU A 129 -2.74 2.88 7.17
CA LEU A 129 -3.33 3.54 8.33
C LEU A 129 -2.43 3.46 9.56
N ALA A 130 -1.83 2.29 9.84
CA ALA A 130 -0.91 2.11 10.95
C ALA A 130 0.36 2.94 10.80
N ALA A 131 0.99 2.89 9.62
CA ALA A 131 2.19 3.68 9.33
C ALA A 131 1.91 5.18 9.44
N GLY A 132 0.81 5.65 8.86
CA GLY A 132 0.46 7.06 8.85
C GLY A 132 -0.09 7.61 10.18
N ARG A 133 -0.47 6.76 11.14
CA ARG A 133 -0.88 7.18 12.51
C ARG A 133 0.21 7.01 13.56
N ASN A 134 1.03 5.97 13.45
CA ASN A 134 2.08 5.68 14.40
C ASN A 134 3.28 5.02 13.70
N MET A 135 4.01 5.84 12.92
CA MET A 135 5.17 5.38 12.17
C MET A 135 6.23 4.72 13.06
N LYS A 136 6.48 5.25 14.26
CA LYS A 136 7.46 4.66 15.20
C LYS A 136 7.06 3.24 15.62
N GLY A 137 5.80 3.05 15.99
CA GLY A 137 5.26 1.73 16.33
C GLY A 137 5.26 0.78 15.13
N PHE A 138 4.88 1.29 13.95
CA PHE A 138 4.88 0.54 12.70
C PHE A 138 6.28 0.02 12.35
N LEU A 139 7.28 0.92 12.34
CA LEU A 139 8.67 0.56 12.08
C LEU A 139 9.21 -0.40 13.13
N LYS A 140 8.84 -0.28 14.42
CA LYS A 140 9.24 -1.27 15.43
C LYS A 140 8.84 -2.70 15.07
N VAL A 141 7.67 -2.89 14.47
CA VAL A 141 7.19 -4.21 14.03
C VAL A 141 7.81 -4.62 12.68
N MET A 142 7.91 -3.68 11.74
CA MET A 142 8.27 -3.99 10.35
C MET A 142 9.76 -3.91 10.04
N MET A 143 10.58 -3.25 10.86
CA MET A 143 11.99 -3.02 10.57
C MET A 143 12.78 -4.28 10.19
N PRO A 144 12.62 -5.45 10.85
CA PRO A 144 13.32 -6.67 10.40
C PRO A 144 12.97 -7.06 8.96
N THR A 145 11.68 -6.99 8.62
CA THR A 145 11.18 -7.30 7.27
C THR A 145 11.68 -6.28 6.25
N LEU A 146 11.60 -5.00 6.59
CA LEU A 146 12.05 -3.91 5.72
C LEU A 146 13.56 -3.98 5.49
N ARG A 147 14.34 -4.38 6.50
CA ARG A 147 15.78 -4.65 6.37
C ARG A 147 16.07 -5.70 5.33
N THR A 148 15.44 -6.86 5.43
CA THR A 148 15.61 -7.93 4.44
C THR A 148 15.22 -7.46 3.03
N PHE A 149 14.04 -6.84 2.91
CA PHE A 149 13.52 -6.38 1.63
C PHE A 149 14.41 -5.34 0.95
N TYR A 150 14.71 -4.23 1.63
CA TYR A 150 15.48 -3.15 1.05
C TYR A 150 16.96 -3.49 0.88
N SER A 151 17.55 -4.29 1.78
CA SER A 151 18.91 -4.79 1.57
C SER A 151 19.01 -5.61 0.29
N GLU A 152 18.07 -6.54 0.05
CA GLU A 152 18.06 -7.32 -1.19
C GLU A 152 17.85 -6.42 -2.41
N ALA A 153 16.81 -5.58 -2.39
CA ALA A 153 16.50 -4.70 -3.51
C ALA A 153 17.68 -3.79 -3.87
N PHE A 154 18.30 -3.12 -2.89
CA PHE A 154 19.42 -2.22 -3.17
C PHE A 154 20.70 -2.95 -3.56
N THR A 155 20.94 -4.15 -3.04
CA THR A 155 22.07 -4.98 -3.47
C THR A 155 21.98 -5.27 -4.97
N GLN A 156 20.79 -5.64 -5.46
CA GLN A 156 20.60 -5.92 -6.88
C GLN A 156 20.59 -4.64 -7.74
N ILE A 157 19.80 -3.62 -7.35
CA ILE A 157 19.66 -2.36 -8.11
C ILE A 157 21.03 -1.71 -8.33
N PHE A 158 21.84 -1.60 -7.26
CA PHE A 158 23.12 -0.91 -7.27
C PHE A 158 24.33 -1.84 -7.36
N SER A 159 24.11 -3.14 -7.59
CA SER A 159 25.17 -4.15 -7.78
C SER A 159 26.20 -4.11 -6.64
N LEU A 160 25.73 -4.18 -5.40
CA LEU A 160 26.56 -4.06 -4.20
C LEU A 160 27.31 -5.36 -3.88
N LYS A 161 28.55 -5.23 -3.40
CA LYS A 161 29.44 -6.33 -2.98
C LYS A 161 29.04 -6.99 -1.68
N SER A 162 28.29 -6.28 -0.83
CA SER A 162 27.90 -6.74 0.50
C SER A 162 26.58 -6.12 0.93
N VAL A 163 25.95 -6.73 1.93
CA VAL A 163 24.66 -6.29 2.48
C VAL A 163 24.81 -4.89 3.11
N PRO A 164 24.08 -3.88 2.60
CA PRO A 164 24.21 -2.51 3.10
C PRO A 164 23.55 -2.30 4.48
N LYS A 165 24.03 -1.28 5.22
CA LYS A 165 23.34 -0.76 6.41
C LYS A 165 22.22 0.19 6.01
N ILE A 166 20.99 -0.31 5.94
CA ILE A 166 19.87 0.39 5.30
C ILE A 166 18.91 1.11 6.26
N ASP A 167 19.11 1.05 7.58
CA ASP A 167 18.19 1.65 8.55
C ASP A 167 17.91 3.13 8.29
N LYS A 168 18.97 3.93 8.07
CA LYS A 168 18.84 5.36 7.76
C LYS A 168 18.03 5.60 6.49
N ILE A 169 18.19 4.71 5.50
CA ILE A 169 17.44 4.76 4.24
C ILE A 169 15.96 4.47 4.48
N ILE A 170 15.61 3.43 5.26
CA ILE A 170 14.21 3.14 5.63
C ILE A 170 13.59 4.33 6.36
N TYR A 171 14.30 4.89 7.36
CA TYR A 171 13.79 6.05 8.10
C TYR A 171 13.57 7.25 7.19
N HIS A 172 14.45 7.47 6.20
CA HIS A 172 14.26 8.52 5.20
C HIS A 172 13.02 8.26 4.33
N LEU A 173 12.83 7.04 3.84
CA LEU A 173 11.65 6.66 3.05
C LEU A 173 10.34 6.85 3.84
N ALA A 174 10.34 6.54 5.13
CA ALA A 174 9.18 6.72 6.00
C ALA A 174 8.71 8.20 6.13
N LEU A 175 9.57 9.18 5.78
CA LEU A 175 9.19 10.60 5.77
C LEU A 175 8.17 10.92 4.67
N TYR A 176 8.19 10.19 3.56
CA TYR A 176 7.27 10.41 2.43
C TYR A 176 5.82 10.04 2.77
N GLU A 177 5.59 9.16 3.74
CA GLU A 177 4.24 8.74 4.16
C GLU A 177 3.59 9.65 5.21
N SER A 178 4.40 10.46 5.89
CA SER A 178 3.97 11.16 7.10
C SER A 178 3.70 12.66 6.88
N SER A 179 4.18 13.25 5.78
CA SER A 179 4.21 14.71 5.64
C SER A 179 3.34 15.25 4.50
N LYS A 180 2.37 16.10 4.87
CA LYS A 180 1.49 16.83 3.95
C LYS A 180 2.22 17.93 3.16
N ASN A 181 3.30 18.49 3.70
CA ASN A 181 4.03 19.64 3.14
C ASN A 181 5.51 19.32 2.88
N LEU A 182 5.78 18.09 2.45
CA LEU A 182 7.15 17.67 2.18
C LEU A 182 7.70 18.45 0.99
N ASN A 183 8.80 19.19 1.18
CA ASN A 183 9.56 19.72 0.05
C ASN A 183 10.25 18.54 -0.65
N VAL A 184 9.54 17.95 -1.62
CA VAL A 184 9.94 16.73 -2.34
C VAL A 184 11.33 16.89 -2.95
N ASN A 185 11.64 18.03 -3.58
CA ASN A 185 12.96 18.26 -4.18
C ASN A 185 14.07 18.20 -3.14
N LYS A 186 13.93 18.91 -2.01
CA LYS A 186 14.92 18.87 -0.92
C LYS A 186 15.09 17.44 -0.38
N GLN A 187 14.00 16.71 -0.19
CA GLN A 187 14.07 15.34 0.34
C GLN A 187 14.69 14.36 -0.63
N LEU A 188 14.42 14.49 -1.93
CA LEU A 188 15.05 13.67 -2.96
C LEU A 188 16.54 13.98 -3.09
N THR A 189 16.95 15.25 -2.97
CA THR A 189 18.36 15.63 -2.91
C THR A 189 19.06 15.02 -1.69
N ASN A 190 18.46 15.15 -0.50
CA ASN A 190 18.99 14.52 0.71
C ASN A 190 19.07 12.99 0.56
N TYR A 191 18.07 12.39 -0.09
CA TYR A 191 18.04 10.95 -0.32
C TYR A 191 19.12 10.50 -1.30
N TYR A 192 19.35 11.26 -2.38
CA TYR A 192 20.44 11.03 -3.32
C TYR A 192 21.78 10.98 -2.59
N HIS A 193 22.07 11.98 -1.76
CA HIS A 193 23.32 12.01 -0.98
C HIS A 193 23.42 10.84 0.00
N LEU A 194 22.33 10.53 0.73
CA LEU A 194 22.30 9.40 1.64
C LEU A 194 22.62 8.07 0.93
N LEU A 195 22.02 7.83 -0.24
CA LEU A 195 22.28 6.61 -1.03
C LEU A 195 23.70 6.60 -1.59
N TYR A 196 24.18 7.75 -2.11
CA TYR A 196 25.55 7.88 -2.61
C TYR A 196 26.56 7.54 -1.50
N ASP A 197 26.47 8.22 -0.35
CA ASP A 197 27.39 8.04 0.77
C ASP A 197 27.34 6.61 1.33
N THR A 198 26.16 5.97 1.29
CA THR A 198 26.00 4.61 1.81
C THR A 198 26.53 3.56 0.84
N PHE A 199 26.40 3.75 -0.47
CA PHE A 199 26.62 2.69 -1.47
C PHE A 199 27.86 2.87 -2.34
N ASN A 200 28.42 4.07 -2.47
CA ASN A 200 29.51 4.35 -3.41
C ASN A 200 30.75 3.46 -3.18
N SER A 201 31.10 3.18 -1.94
CA SER A 201 32.23 2.29 -1.60
C SER A 201 31.88 0.79 -1.68
N LEU A 202 30.59 0.47 -1.80
CA LEU A 202 30.08 -0.90 -1.78
C LEU A 202 29.71 -1.45 -3.15
N THR A 203 29.59 -0.61 -4.18
CA THR A 203 29.19 -1.05 -5.52
C THR A 203 30.34 -1.71 -6.30
N ASN A 204 29.98 -2.61 -7.23
CA ASN A 204 30.85 -3.16 -8.28
C ASN A 204 30.88 -2.28 -9.55
N LEU A 205 30.03 -1.26 -9.63
CA LEU A 205 29.96 -0.36 -10.77
C LEU A 205 31.07 0.69 -10.70
N ASP A 206 31.51 1.18 -11.85
CA ASP A 206 32.33 2.41 -11.87
C ASP A 206 31.49 3.62 -11.42
N ASP A 207 32.16 4.72 -11.02
CA ASP A 207 31.49 5.92 -10.48
C ASP A 207 30.48 6.52 -11.47
N THR A 208 30.75 6.46 -12.78
CA THR A 208 29.85 7.01 -13.80
C THR A 208 28.57 6.17 -13.90
N GLN A 209 28.71 4.84 -13.98
CA GLN A 209 27.59 3.91 -14.00
C GLN A 209 26.77 3.96 -12.71
N PHE A 210 27.43 4.02 -11.55
CA PHE A 210 26.78 4.13 -10.26
C PHE A 210 25.95 5.41 -10.16
N ARG A 211 26.54 6.57 -10.49
CA ARG A 211 25.82 7.86 -10.50
C ARG A 211 24.64 7.85 -11.44
N LEU A 212 24.77 7.27 -12.64
CA LEU A 212 23.66 7.17 -13.60
C LEU A 212 22.52 6.30 -13.05
N LYS A 213 22.81 5.15 -12.46
CA LYS A 213 21.79 4.31 -11.81
C LYS A 213 21.09 5.05 -10.68
N LEU A 214 21.85 5.74 -9.82
CA LEU A 214 21.32 6.52 -8.71
C LEU A 214 20.46 7.69 -9.19
N GLN A 215 20.88 8.39 -10.24
CA GLN A 215 20.08 9.44 -10.88
C GLN A 215 18.76 8.87 -11.42
N ASN A 216 18.80 7.76 -12.16
CA ASN A 216 17.58 7.12 -12.68
C ASN A 216 16.62 6.71 -11.57
N TYR A 217 17.14 6.17 -10.47
CA TYR A 217 16.36 5.83 -9.28
C TYR A 217 15.66 7.07 -8.69
N ILE A 218 16.39 8.15 -8.44
CA ILE A 218 15.84 9.40 -7.87
C ILE A 218 14.89 10.11 -8.85
N VAL A 219 15.19 10.11 -10.14
CA VAL A 219 14.34 10.71 -11.18
C VAL A 219 13.00 9.98 -11.28
N SER A 220 12.99 8.64 -11.17
CA SER A 220 11.74 7.87 -11.17
C SER A 220 10.82 8.28 -10.01
N MET A 221 11.37 8.46 -8.80
CA MET A 221 10.63 8.97 -7.64
C MET A 221 10.16 10.41 -7.86
N LYS A 222 11.00 11.29 -8.43
CA LYS A 222 10.63 12.67 -8.71
C LYS A 222 9.42 12.74 -9.65
N ILE A 223 9.46 11.97 -10.73
CA ILE A 223 8.38 11.94 -11.72
C ILE A 223 7.11 11.36 -11.11
N PHE A 224 7.22 10.34 -10.25
CA PHE A 224 6.09 9.81 -9.47
C PHE A 224 5.38 10.91 -8.68
N PHE A 225 6.13 11.73 -7.93
CA PHE A 225 5.55 12.79 -7.10
C PHE A 225 5.00 13.97 -7.92
N VAL A 226 5.65 14.35 -9.02
CA VAL A 226 5.26 15.52 -9.83
C VAL A 226 4.10 15.21 -10.77
N SER A 227 4.13 14.05 -11.43
CA SER A 227 3.13 13.69 -12.44
C SER A 227 3.04 12.18 -12.58
N PHE A 228 2.10 11.59 -11.84
CA PHE A 228 1.87 10.15 -11.87
C PHE A 228 1.51 9.64 -13.28
N SER A 229 0.75 10.40 -14.07
CA SER A 229 0.46 10.05 -15.48
C SER A 229 1.73 9.97 -16.33
N THR A 230 2.69 10.88 -16.11
CA THR A 230 3.99 10.86 -16.78
C THR A 230 4.87 9.70 -16.29
N PHE A 231 4.79 9.39 -15.00
CA PHE A 231 5.45 8.22 -14.42
C PHE A 231 4.98 6.93 -15.12
N VAL A 232 3.67 6.71 -15.23
CA VAL A 232 3.09 5.54 -15.90
C VAL A 232 3.54 5.43 -17.36
N ARG A 233 3.49 6.53 -18.12
CA ARG A 233 3.98 6.54 -19.53
C ARG A 233 5.47 6.22 -19.66
N SER A 234 6.24 6.54 -18.63
CA SER A 234 7.70 6.33 -18.60
C SER A 234 8.10 5.05 -17.85
N TYR A 235 7.16 4.27 -17.34
CA TYR A 235 7.40 3.12 -16.45
C TYR A 235 8.45 2.15 -17.00
N ARG A 236 8.36 1.83 -18.30
CA ARG A 236 9.30 0.92 -18.98
C ARG A 236 10.76 1.38 -18.92
N LYS A 237 11.02 2.69 -18.79
CA LYS A 237 12.38 3.25 -18.69
C LYS A 237 13.09 2.82 -17.41
N TRP A 238 12.35 2.49 -16.36
CA TRP A 238 12.89 2.10 -15.05
C TRP A 238 12.56 0.66 -14.69
N GLN A 239 12.17 -0.16 -15.67
CA GLN A 239 11.71 -1.53 -15.44
C GLN A 239 12.73 -2.39 -14.70
N SER A 240 14.04 -2.18 -14.93
CA SER A 240 15.10 -2.88 -14.21
C SER A 240 15.04 -2.65 -12.69
N ILE A 241 14.69 -1.44 -12.23
CA ILE A 241 14.52 -1.15 -10.81
C ILE A 241 13.34 -1.95 -10.24
N PHE A 242 12.23 -2.00 -10.97
CA PHE A 242 11.01 -2.68 -10.54
C PHE A 242 11.14 -4.21 -10.54
N ILE A 243 11.91 -4.77 -11.47
CA ILE A 243 12.24 -6.21 -11.48
C ILE A 243 12.95 -6.59 -10.19
N GLU A 244 13.95 -5.82 -9.77
CA GLU A 244 14.69 -6.13 -8.54
C GLU A 244 13.87 -5.95 -7.26
N LEU A 245 12.94 -4.98 -7.23
CA LEU A 245 11.99 -4.86 -6.12
C LEU A 245 11.05 -6.09 -6.05
N ASN A 246 10.62 -6.62 -7.19
CA ASN A 246 9.87 -7.87 -7.25
C ASN A 246 10.69 -9.08 -6.79
N HIS A 247 11.97 -9.17 -7.15
CA HIS A 247 12.85 -10.22 -6.65
C HIS A 247 13.04 -10.14 -5.13
N ALA A 248 13.13 -8.93 -4.57
CA ALA A 248 13.22 -8.72 -3.14
C ALA A 248 12.00 -9.25 -2.37
N TYR A 249 10.80 -9.21 -2.96
CA TYR A 249 9.62 -9.86 -2.41
C TYR A 249 9.78 -11.38 -2.31
N GLU A 250 10.27 -12.01 -3.38
CA GLU A 250 10.48 -13.45 -3.42
C GLU A 250 11.48 -13.89 -2.34
N LYS A 251 12.57 -13.15 -2.15
CA LYS A 251 13.55 -13.42 -1.09
C LYS A 251 13.00 -13.17 0.32
N THR A 252 12.23 -12.10 0.51
CA THR A 252 11.73 -11.71 1.84
C THR A 252 10.57 -12.59 2.31
N PHE A 253 9.69 -12.99 1.39
CA PHE A 253 8.44 -13.69 1.74
C PHE A 253 8.33 -15.10 1.17
N GLY A 254 9.26 -15.53 0.30
CA GLY A 254 9.21 -16.83 -0.38
C GLY A 254 8.20 -16.89 -1.51
N LYS A 255 7.65 -15.75 -1.95
CA LYS A 255 6.64 -15.65 -3.01
C LYS A 255 6.80 -14.34 -3.77
N ARG A 256 6.50 -14.35 -5.08
CA ARG A 256 6.48 -13.17 -5.93
C ARG A 256 5.28 -12.27 -5.61
N ASN A 257 5.47 -10.95 -5.72
CA ASN A 257 4.37 -10.00 -5.67
C ASN A 257 3.51 -10.10 -6.92
N ILE A 258 2.26 -10.52 -6.73
CA ILE A 258 1.22 -10.58 -7.76
C ILE A 258 0.06 -9.62 -7.46
N TYR A 259 0.15 -8.86 -6.38
CA TYR A 259 -0.96 -8.04 -5.85
C TYR A 259 -0.85 -6.59 -6.30
N THR A 260 0.36 -6.04 -6.26
CA THR A 260 0.64 -4.64 -6.62
C THR A 260 1.84 -4.55 -7.55
N SER A 261 1.96 -3.41 -8.24
CA SER A 261 3.18 -3.10 -8.97
C SER A 261 4.23 -2.56 -8.00
N PRO A 262 5.50 -3.01 -8.07
CA PRO A 262 6.50 -2.75 -7.04
C PRO A 262 7.10 -1.33 -7.11
N PHE A 263 6.43 -0.39 -7.77
CA PHE A 263 6.93 0.98 -7.85
C PHE A 263 6.61 1.80 -6.60
N GLN A 264 5.62 1.41 -5.81
CA GLN A 264 5.16 2.19 -4.66
C GLN A 264 6.20 2.10 -3.51
N GLU A 265 6.97 1.03 -3.46
CA GLU A 265 8.05 0.72 -2.53
C GLU A 265 9.23 1.68 -2.67
N LEU A 266 9.33 2.38 -3.80
CA LEU A 266 10.27 3.48 -3.99
C LEU A 266 10.02 4.64 -3.03
N VAL A 267 8.76 4.84 -2.62
CA VAL A 267 8.31 6.04 -1.91
C VAL A 267 7.51 5.73 -0.64
N SER A 268 7.26 4.45 -0.34
CA SER A 268 6.40 4.02 0.75
C SER A 268 6.91 2.70 1.33
N VAL A 269 7.36 2.74 2.59
CA VAL A 269 7.78 1.55 3.35
C VAL A 269 6.60 0.69 3.77
N SER A 270 5.40 1.28 3.87
CA SER A 270 4.18 0.60 4.24
C SER A 270 3.68 -0.35 3.16
N GLU A 271 4.03 -0.13 1.89
CA GLU A 271 3.68 -1.04 0.78
C GLU A 271 4.24 -2.45 0.96
N VAL A 272 5.47 -2.55 1.49
CA VAL A 272 6.06 -3.84 1.84
C VAL A 272 5.22 -4.57 2.90
N ALA A 273 4.64 -3.84 3.85
CA ALA A 273 3.70 -4.42 4.82
C ALA A 273 2.34 -4.74 4.20
N CYS A 274 1.87 -3.92 3.25
CA CYS A 274 0.63 -4.14 2.53
C CYS A 274 0.71 -5.46 1.76
N VAL A 275 1.72 -5.63 0.92
CA VAL A 275 1.98 -6.86 0.17
C VAL A 275 2.18 -8.05 1.10
N MET A 276 2.87 -7.88 2.25
CA MET A 276 2.94 -8.92 3.28
C MET A 276 1.56 -9.31 3.81
N ALA A 277 0.70 -8.34 4.13
CA ALA A 277 -0.66 -8.59 4.61
C ALA A 277 -1.52 -9.31 3.55
N GLU A 278 -1.24 -9.07 2.27
CA GLU A 278 -1.90 -9.74 1.16
C GLU A 278 -1.37 -11.17 0.91
N MET A 279 -0.06 -11.39 0.99
CA MET A 279 0.54 -12.72 0.82
C MET A 279 0.34 -13.63 2.03
N LYS A 280 0.46 -13.05 3.22
CA LYS A 280 0.58 -13.76 4.51
C LYS A 280 -0.34 -13.12 5.54
N SER A 281 -1.63 -13.03 5.23
CA SER A 281 -2.64 -12.40 6.11
C SER A 281 -2.68 -12.96 7.54
N LYS A 282 -2.26 -14.21 7.76
CA LYS A 282 -2.18 -14.86 9.08
C LYS A 282 -0.88 -14.60 9.85
N ASP A 283 0.07 -13.87 9.27
CA ASP A 283 1.32 -13.51 9.94
C ASP A 283 1.05 -12.65 11.20
N GLN A 284 1.73 -12.98 12.31
CA GLN A 284 1.52 -12.29 13.59
C GLN A 284 1.89 -10.80 13.53
N ARG A 285 2.74 -10.40 12.59
CA ARG A 285 3.07 -8.99 12.35
C ARG A 285 1.85 -8.20 11.87
N VAL A 286 1.00 -8.77 11.00
CA VAL A 286 -0.25 -8.12 10.56
C VAL A 286 -1.13 -7.79 11.77
N LYS A 287 -1.32 -8.77 12.65
CA LYS A 287 -2.11 -8.58 13.87
C LYS A 287 -1.48 -7.57 14.84
N SER A 288 -0.15 -7.59 14.94
CA SER A 288 0.61 -6.64 15.77
C SER A 288 0.46 -5.22 15.25
N ILE A 289 0.54 -5.02 13.94
CA ILE A 289 0.33 -3.72 13.29
C ILE A 289 -1.10 -3.21 13.53
N LEU A 290 -2.11 -4.05 13.35
CA LEU A 290 -3.50 -3.67 13.63
C LEU A 290 -3.74 -3.31 15.10
N LYS A 291 -2.98 -3.89 16.05
CA LYS A 291 -3.06 -3.52 17.48
C LYS A 291 -2.48 -2.14 17.77
N ILE A 292 -1.57 -1.62 16.94
CA ILE A 292 -1.06 -0.24 17.07
C ILE A 292 -2.19 0.78 16.91
N LEU A 293 -3.24 0.41 16.17
CA LEU A 293 -4.40 1.25 15.89
C LEU A 293 -5.49 1.19 16.97
N LYS A 294 -5.38 0.27 17.94
CA LYS A 294 -6.30 0.20 19.07
C LYS A 294 -5.99 1.27 20.09
#